data_AF-A0A2M8PLB7-F1
#
_entry.id   AF-A0A2M8PLB7-F1
#
_cell.length_a   1.000
_cell.length_b   1.000
_cell.length_c   1.000
_cell.angle_alpha   90.00
_cell.angle_beta   90.00
_cell.angle_gamma   90.00
#
_symmetry.space_group_name_H-M   'P 1'
#
loop_
_entity.id
_entity.type
_entity.pdbx_description
1 polymer ?
#
loop_
_entity_poly.entity_id
_entity_poly.type
_entity_poly.pdbx_seq_one_letter_code
_entity_poly.pdbx_strand_id
1 'polypeptide(L)'
;MSSGSKLSNLKKVDLLVLRAFAGPFMVTFFIVLLFFVLQFFYIYIDDFVGKGLAWYIVLELILYLSANVVPIALPLAVLLSSIMAFGALGERYELTALKSSGISLGRFMRSAIVATFLLSVGSLAFSNYVMPNANLKFYTTLFDITQSKPALDIEPNKFYTDIDNYVIK
;
A
#
# COMPACT_ATOMS: atom_id res chain seq x y z
N MET A 1 -7.35 -39.79 -26.78
CA MET A 1 -6.53 -38.61 -27.14
C MET A 1 -7.03 -37.26 -26.60
N SER A 2 -8.01 -37.19 -25.67
CA SER A 2 -8.68 -35.93 -25.27
C SER A 2 -8.16 -35.26 -23.97
N SER A 3 -7.16 -35.84 -23.28
CA SER A 3 -6.73 -35.32 -21.96
C SER A 3 -5.79 -34.11 -22.05
N GLY A 4 -4.96 -34.01 -23.09
CA GLY A 4 -3.97 -32.93 -23.24
C GLY A 4 -4.56 -31.55 -23.56
N SER A 5 -5.74 -31.48 -24.20
CA SER A 5 -6.37 -30.20 -24.59
C SER A 5 -7.10 -29.51 -23.43
N LYS A 6 -7.61 -30.27 -22.45
CA LYS A 6 -8.23 -29.68 -21.24
C LYS A 6 -7.20 -28.96 -20.38
N LEU A 7 -6.01 -29.52 -20.21
CA LEU A 7 -4.92 -28.90 -19.43
C LEU A 7 -4.43 -27.58 -20.02
N SER A 8 -4.38 -27.46 -21.35
CA SER A 8 -3.96 -26.22 -22.01
C SER A 8 -5.03 -25.12 -21.93
N ASN A 9 -6.31 -25.49 -22.04
CA ASN A 9 -7.42 -24.54 -21.86
C ASN A 9 -7.54 -24.05 -20.42
N LEU A 10 -7.25 -24.91 -19.42
CA LEU A 10 -7.22 -24.51 -18.01
C LEU A 10 -6.17 -23.42 -17.75
N LYS A 11 -4.95 -23.60 -18.28
CA LYS A 11 -3.88 -22.59 -18.15
C LYS A 11 -4.22 -21.26 -18.83
N LYS A 12 -4.99 -21.29 -19.93
CA LYS A 12 -5.40 -20.07 -20.64
C LYS A 12 -6.40 -19.23 -19.84
N VAL A 13 -7.36 -19.88 -19.18
CA VAL A 13 -8.34 -19.18 -18.33
C VAL A 13 -7.64 -18.55 -17.12
N ASP A 14 -6.74 -19.29 -16.48
CA ASP A 14 -5.99 -18.78 -15.34
C ASP A 14 -5.09 -17.61 -15.73
N LEU A 15 -4.40 -17.72 -16.88
CA LEU A 15 -3.56 -16.65 -17.41
C LEU A 15 -4.39 -15.41 -17.78
N LEU A 16 -5.59 -15.59 -18.33
CA LEU A 16 -6.49 -14.49 -18.68
C LEU A 16 -6.94 -13.72 -17.43
N VAL A 17 -7.35 -14.44 -16.37
CA VAL A 17 -7.71 -13.82 -15.08
C VAL A 17 -6.52 -13.09 -14.47
N LEU A 18 -5.36 -13.74 -14.41
CA LEU A 18 -4.16 -13.14 -13.82
C LEU A 18 -3.70 -11.92 -14.59
N ARG A 19 -3.78 -11.92 -15.93
CA ARG A 19 -3.42 -10.77 -16.75
C ARG A 19 -4.43 -9.63 -16.59
N ALA A 20 -5.72 -9.95 -16.54
CA ALA A 20 -6.78 -8.97 -16.30
C ALA A 20 -6.69 -8.35 -14.89
N PHE A 21 -6.19 -9.09 -13.90
CA PHE A 21 -5.99 -8.60 -12.54
C PHE A 21 -4.67 -7.85 -12.34
N ALA A 22 -3.56 -8.34 -12.90
CA ALA A 22 -2.23 -7.79 -12.63
C ALA A 22 -2.04 -6.36 -13.13
N GLY A 23 -2.61 -6.02 -14.30
CA GLY A 23 -2.55 -4.67 -14.86
C GLY A 23 -3.22 -3.63 -13.95
N PRO A 24 -4.53 -3.75 -13.69
CA PRO A 24 -5.24 -2.87 -12.76
C PRO A 24 -4.62 -2.88 -11.36
N PHE A 25 -4.16 -4.03 -10.85
CA PHE A 25 -3.53 -4.12 -9.52
C PHE A 25 -2.29 -3.25 -9.40
N MET A 26 -1.39 -3.28 -10.38
CA MET A 26 -0.18 -2.45 -10.33
C MET A 26 -0.55 -0.97 -10.32
N VAL A 27 -1.47 -0.55 -11.20
CA VAL A 27 -1.89 0.85 -11.29
C VAL A 27 -2.58 1.30 -9.99
N THR A 28 -3.56 0.54 -9.49
CA THR A 28 -4.29 0.90 -8.27
C THR A 28 -3.39 0.86 -7.05
N PHE A 29 -2.45 -0.08 -6.97
CA PHE A 29 -1.47 -0.16 -5.88
C PHE A 29 -0.60 1.09 -5.82
N PHE A 30 0.00 1.51 -6.94
CA PHE A 30 0.82 2.72 -6.96
C PHE A 30 0.00 3.98 -6.68
N ILE A 31 -1.23 4.08 -7.20
CA ILE A 31 -2.11 5.22 -6.93
C ILE A 31 -2.44 5.30 -5.44
N VAL A 32 -2.88 4.19 -4.84
CA VAL A 32 -3.25 4.15 -3.41
C VAL A 32 -2.03 4.39 -2.52
N LEU A 33 -0.88 3.80 -2.84
CA LEU A 33 0.36 4.01 -2.10
C LEU A 33 0.78 5.49 -2.15
N LEU A 34 0.79 6.09 -3.35
CA LEU A 34 1.13 7.51 -3.51
C LEU A 34 0.13 8.41 -2.77
N PHE A 35 -1.16 8.09 -2.86
CA PHE A 35 -2.21 8.82 -2.13
C PHE A 35 -1.94 8.83 -0.63
N PHE A 36 -1.65 7.66 -0.03
CA PHE A 36 -1.33 7.60 1.39
C PHE A 36 -0.03 8.34 1.73
N VAL A 37 1.02 8.20 0.93
CA VAL A 37 2.28 8.94 1.16
C VAL A 37 2.05 10.45 1.15
N LEU A 38 1.25 10.97 0.20
CA LEU A 38 0.90 12.39 0.14
C LEU A 38 0.00 12.81 1.31
N GLN A 39 -0.97 11.99 1.70
CA GLN A 39 -1.80 12.24 2.87
C GLN A 39 -0.96 12.38 4.14
N PHE A 40 0.00 11.47 4.32
CA PHE A 40 0.92 11.55 5.43
C PHE A 40 1.83 12.78 5.32
N PHE A 41 2.39 13.08 4.16
CA PHE A 41 3.19 14.28 3.96
C PHE A 41 2.42 15.56 4.33
N TYR A 42 1.13 15.64 4.01
CA TYR A 42 0.27 16.77 4.39
C TYR A 42 0.13 16.90 5.92
N ILE A 43 -0.04 15.80 6.64
CA ILE A 43 -0.16 15.82 8.12
C ILE A 43 1.15 16.27 8.78
N TYR A 44 2.30 15.85 8.25
CA TYR A 44 3.62 16.14 8.82
C TYR A 44 4.29 17.38 8.20
N ILE A 45 3.59 18.15 7.36
CA ILE A 45 4.19 19.27 6.62
C ILE A 45 4.73 20.34 7.56
N ASP A 46 4.03 20.63 8.66
CA ASP A 46 4.45 21.62 9.65
C ASP A 46 5.70 21.17 10.44
N ASP A 47 5.93 19.86 10.52
CA ASP A 47 7.15 19.30 11.09
C ASP A 47 8.35 19.37 10.11
N PHE A 48 8.09 19.41 8.81
CA PHE A 48 9.12 19.49 7.77
C PHE A 48 9.44 20.94 7.35
N VAL A 49 8.44 21.79 7.26
CA VAL A 49 8.53 23.17 6.77
C VAL A 49 8.93 24.10 7.91
N GLY A 50 10.03 24.81 7.74
CA GLY A 50 10.56 25.75 8.74
C GLY A 50 11.65 25.17 9.65
N LYS A 51 11.84 23.84 9.69
CA LYS A 51 12.84 23.19 10.56
C LYS A 51 14.23 22.99 9.94
N GLY A 52 14.47 23.42 8.69
CA GLY A 52 15.78 23.37 8.02
C GLY A 52 16.37 21.96 7.96
N LEU A 53 15.54 20.95 7.71
CA LEU A 53 15.99 19.56 7.54
C LEU A 53 16.74 19.41 6.22
N ALA A 54 17.81 18.61 6.23
CA ALA A 54 18.44 18.18 5.00
C ALA A 54 17.46 17.33 4.17
N TRP A 55 17.38 17.57 2.86
CA TRP A 55 16.47 16.88 1.95
C TRP A 55 16.58 15.33 2.01
N TYR A 56 17.75 14.82 2.36
CA TYR A 56 18.00 13.38 2.53
C TYR A 56 17.20 12.77 3.69
N ILE A 57 17.05 13.51 4.80
CA ILE A 57 16.30 13.07 5.99
C ILE A 57 14.80 12.98 5.67
N VAL A 58 14.31 13.95 4.87
CA VAL A 58 12.92 13.94 4.37
C VAL A 58 12.68 12.72 3.48
N LEU A 59 13.63 12.40 2.60
CA LEU A 59 13.56 11.22 1.73
C LEU A 59 13.53 9.92 2.55
N GLU A 60 14.35 9.83 3.60
CA GLU A 60 14.40 8.67 4.49
C GLU A 60 13.10 8.51 5.30
N LEU A 61 12.51 9.60 5.80
CA LEU A 61 11.18 9.58 6.41
C LEU A 61 10.12 9.10 5.43
N ILE A 62 10.09 9.63 4.19
CA ILE A 62 9.13 9.20 3.16
C ILE A 62 9.27 7.70 2.87
N LEU A 63 10.49 7.16 2.84
CA LEU A 63 10.71 5.73 2.64
C LEU A 63 10.18 4.89 3.81
N TYR A 64 10.45 5.26 5.07
CA TYR A 64 9.90 4.54 6.23
C TYR A 64 8.38 4.65 6.30
N LEU A 65 7.82 5.78 5.92
CA LEU A 65 6.39 6.01 5.88
C LEU A 65 5.72 5.20 4.77
N SER A 66 6.35 5.12 3.59
CA SER A 66 5.90 4.28 2.49
C SER A 66 5.79 2.81 2.91
N ALA A 67 6.78 2.30 3.68
CA ALA A 67 6.81 0.93 4.17
C ALA A 67 5.67 0.64 5.18
N ASN A 68 5.28 1.64 5.97
CA ASN A 68 4.18 1.55 6.93
C ASN A 68 2.80 1.54 6.27
N VAL A 69 2.65 2.20 5.12
CA VAL A 69 1.35 2.27 4.43
C VAL A 69 1.09 1.09 3.48
N VAL A 70 2.13 0.33 3.10
CA VAL A 70 1.98 -0.86 2.22
C VAL A 70 0.91 -1.84 2.71
N PRO A 71 0.86 -2.26 3.99
CA PRO A 71 -0.13 -3.23 4.47
C PRO A 71 -1.58 -2.73 4.38
N ILE A 72 -1.81 -1.41 4.42
CA ILE A 72 -3.13 -0.77 4.28
C ILE A 72 -3.46 -0.55 2.79
N ALA A 73 -2.46 -0.19 1.98
CA ALA A 73 -2.61 0.05 0.55
C ALA A 73 -2.92 -1.24 -0.23
N LEU A 74 -2.30 -2.37 0.14
CA LEU A 74 -2.49 -3.67 -0.52
C LEU A 74 -3.96 -4.14 -0.58
N PRO A 75 -4.72 -4.25 0.53
CA PRO A 75 -6.10 -4.72 0.48
C PRO A 75 -7.02 -3.80 -0.34
N LEU A 76 -6.80 -2.48 -0.27
CA LEU A 76 -7.55 -1.51 -1.08
C LEU A 76 -7.23 -1.67 -2.57
N ALA A 77 -5.95 -1.79 -2.92
CA ALA A 77 -5.52 -2.01 -4.30
C ALA A 77 -6.08 -3.30 -4.89
N VAL A 78 -6.07 -4.39 -4.12
CA VAL A 78 -6.67 -5.69 -4.50
C VAL A 78 -8.16 -5.55 -4.74
N LEU A 79 -8.88 -4.82 -3.89
CA LEU A 79 -10.32 -4.62 -4.02
C LEU A 79 -10.65 -3.85 -5.30
N LEU A 80 -10.01 -2.70 -5.53
CA LEU A 80 -10.22 -1.90 -6.74
C LEU A 80 -9.83 -2.69 -8.01
N SER A 81 -8.69 -3.39 -7.96
CA SER A 81 -8.24 -4.22 -9.08
C SER A 81 -9.23 -5.33 -9.42
N SER A 82 -9.76 -6.01 -8.41
CA SER A 82 -10.75 -7.09 -8.61
C SER A 82 -12.00 -6.56 -9.30
N ILE A 83 -12.49 -5.38 -8.89
CA ILE A 83 -13.64 -4.74 -9.52
C ILE A 83 -13.33 -4.40 -10.98
N MET A 84 -12.18 -3.80 -11.26
CA MET A 84 -11.77 -3.45 -12.62
C MET A 84 -11.58 -4.68 -13.52
N ALA A 85 -10.91 -5.73 -13.01
CA ALA A 85 -10.65 -6.95 -13.76
C ALA A 85 -11.95 -7.69 -14.11
N PHE A 86 -12.82 -7.93 -13.13
CA PHE A 86 -14.10 -8.60 -13.38
C PHE A 86 -15.10 -7.71 -14.13
N GLY A 87 -15.06 -6.39 -13.92
CA GLY A 87 -15.84 -5.42 -14.69
C GLY A 87 -15.47 -5.43 -16.18
N ALA A 88 -14.17 -5.35 -16.49
CA ALA A 88 -13.69 -5.39 -17.88
C ALA A 88 -13.98 -6.73 -18.57
N LEU A 89 -13.84 -7.85 -17.86
CA LEU A 89 -14.18 -9.19 -18.37
C LEU A 89 -15.69 -9.37 -18.59
N GLY A 90 -16.52 -8.68 -17.80
CA GLY A 90 -17.96 -8.60 -18.00
C GLY A 90 -18.34 -7.75 -19.22
N GLU A 91 -17.71 -6.58 -19.38
CA GLU A 91 -17.95 -5.66 -20.49
C GLU A 91 -17.59 -6.27 -21.86
N ARG A 92 -16.50 -7.04 -21.91
CA ARG A 92 -16.07 -7.74 -23.13
C ARG A 92 -16.84 -9.04 -23.41
N TYR A 93 -17.86 -9.37 -22.60
CA TYR A 93 -18.60 -10.64 -22.64
C TYR A 93 -17.72 -11.90 -22.51
N GLU A 94 -16.45 -11.77 -22.12
CA GLU A 94 -15.52 -12.89 -21.96
C GLU A 94 -15.97 -13.80 -20.81
N LEU A 95 -16.47 -13.20 -19.73
CA LEU A 95 -17.02 -13.95 -18.59
C LEU A 95 -18.25 -14.78 -18.99
N THR A 96 -19.12 -14.22 -19.83
CA THR A 96 -20.35 -14.87 -20.31
C THR A 96 -20.02 -15.97 -21.31
N ALA A 97 -19.05 -15.75 -22.21
CA ALA A 97 -18.57 -16.74 -23.17
C ALA A 97 -17.91 -17.94 -22.49
N LEU A 98 -17.12 -17.69 -21.44
CA LEU A 98 -16.53 -18.78 -20.64
C LEU A 98 -17.61 -19.60 -19.94
N LYS A 99 -18.63 -18.95 -19.38
CA LYS A 99 -19.74 -19.64 -18.72
C LYS A 99 -20.58 -20.45 -19.71
N SER A 100 -20.85 -19.93 -20.91
CA SER A 100 -21.59 -20.66 -21.96
C SER A 100 -20.79 -21.82 -22.56
N SER A 101 -19.45 -21.77 -22.52
CA SER A 101 -18.57 -22.89 -22.89
C SER A 101 -18.52 -24.05 -21.87
N GLY A 102 -19.29 -23.95 -20.78
CA GLY A 102 -19.38 -24.98 -19.73
C GLY A 102 -18.33 -24.88 -18.63
N ILE A 103 -17.56 -23.78 -18.57
CA ILE A 103 -16.63 -23.52 -17.46
C ILE A 103 -17.40 -22.87 -16.31
N SER A 104 -17.27 -23.42 -15.10
CA SER A 104 -17.93 -22.86 -13.92
C SER A 104 -17.29 -21.54 -13.47
N LEU A 105 -18.13 -20.58 -13.09
CA LEU A 105 -17.70 -19.27 -12.58
C LEU A 105 -16.77 -19.41 -11.35
N GLY A 106 -17.08 -20.35 -10.45
CA GLY A 106 -16.26 -20.60 -9.26
C GLY A 106 -14.83 -21.06 -9.58
N ARG A 107 -14.61 -21.75 -10.71
CA ARG A 107 -13.25 -22.11 -11.15
C ARG A 107 -12.45 -20.88 -11.58
N PHE A 108 -13.09 -19.99 -12.31
CA PHE A 108 -12.50 -18.74 -12.76
C PHE A 108 -12.14 -17.81 -11.59
N MET A 109 -13.03 -17.73 -10.57
CA MET A 109 -12.76 -16.95 -9.35
C MET A 109 -11.62 -17.53 -8.50
N ARG A 110 -11.38 -18.85 -8.57
CA ARG A 110 -10.30 -19.51 -7.82
C ARG A 110 -8.93 -18.90 -8.10
N SER A 111 -8.65 -18.54 -9.34
CA SER A 111 -7.33 -18.03 -9.76
C SER A 111 -7.06 -16.64 -9.19
N ALA A 112 -8.09 -15.80 -9.12
CA ALA A 112 -8.02 -14.52 -8.40
C ALA A 112 -7.88 -14.72 -6.88
N ILE A 113 -8.61 -15.67 -6.29
CA ILE A 113 -8.49 -15.99 -4.85
C ILE A 113 -7.08 -16.44 -4.50
N VAL A 114 -6.47 -17.32 -5.30
CA VAL A 114 -5.09 -17.78 -5.10
C VAL A 114 -4.11 -16.61 -5.20
N ALA A 115 -4.26 -15.72 -6.18
CA ALA A 115 -3.42 -14.54 -6.31
C ALA A 115 -3.54 -13.61 -5.08
N THR A 116 -4.77 -13.32 -4.65
CA THR A 116 -5.03 -12.51 -3.45
C THR A 116 -4.50 -13.16 -2.18
N PHE A 117 -4.61 -14.48 -2.06
CA PHE A 117 -4.06 -15.21 -0.92
C PHE A 117 -2.53 -15.09 -0.85
N LEU A 118 -1.82 -15.21 -1.99
CA LEU A 118 -0.37 -15.00 -2.06
C LEU A 118 0.01 -13.56 -1.67
N LEU A 119 -0.74 -12.57 -2.16
CA LEU A 119 -0.54 -11.17 -1.78
C LEU A 119 -0.81 -10.94 -0.29
N SER A 120 -1.81 -11.60 0.29
CA SER A 120 -2.11 -11.51 1.71
C SER A 120 -1.00 -12.09 2.58
N VAL A 121 -0.43 -13.25 2.20
CA VAL A 121 0.74 -13.83 2.88
C VAL A 121 1.94 -12.88 2.79
N GLY A 122 2.18 -12.26 1.62
CA GLY A 122 3.20 -11.23 1.45
C GLY A 122 2.97 -10.01 2.35
N SER A 123 1.73 -9.52 2.43
CA SER A 123 1.34 -8.42 3.31
C SER A 123 1.55 -8.75 4.78
N LEU A 124 1.21 -9.97 5.21
CA LEU A 124 1.45 -10.44 6.58
C LEU A 124 2.94 -10.51 6.90
N ALA A 125 3.77 -10.99 5.98
CA ALA A 125 5.22 -10.97 6.18
C ALA A 125 5.76 -9.53 6.29
N PHE A 126 5.26 -8.62 5.45
CA PHE A 126 5.63 -7.20 5.50
C PHE A 126 5.23 -6.56 6.84
N SER A 127 4.01 -6.84 7.31
CA SER A 127 3.48 -6.34 8.58
C SER A 127 4.25 -6.88 9.79
N ASN A 128 4.68 -8.15 9.77
CA ASN A 128 5.39 -8.74 10.90
C ASN A 128 6.89 -8.40 10.95
N TYR A 129 7.55 -8.19 9.82
CA TYR A 129 9.00 -7.98 9.79
C TYR A 129 9.43 -6.57 9.37
N VAL A 130 8.75 -5.96 8.41
CA VAL A 130 9.17 -4.68 7.82
C VAL A 130 8.54 -3.51 8.57
N MET A 131 7.24 -3.59 8.85
CA MET A 131 6.48 -2.54 9.52
C MET A 131 7.00 -2.18 10.93
N PRO A 132 7.32 -3.11 11.85
CA PRO A 132 7.84 -2.74 13.17
C PRO A 132 9.21 -2.06 13.08
N ASN A 133 10.09 -2.55 12.19
CA ASN A 133 11.41 -1.95 11.96
C ASN A 133 11.31 -0.56 11.33
N ALA A 134 10.37 -0.37 10.39
CA ALA A 134 10.11 0.91 9.75
C ALA A 134 9.50 1.91 10.75
N ASN A 135 8.54 1.50 11.58
CA ASN A 135 7.98 2.35 12.63
C ASN A 135 9.05 2.79 13.64
N LEU A 136 9.86 1.86 14.14
CA LEU A 136 10.89 2.19 15.12
C LEU A 136 11.87 3.22 14.56
N LYS A 137 12.35 3.01 13.33
CA LYS A 137 13.23 3.99 12.65
C LYS A 137 12.54 5.32 12.35
N PHE A 138 11.25 5.30 12.03
CA PHE A 138 10.48 6.52 11.83
C PHE A 138 10.42 7.35 13.11
N TYR A 139 10.07 6.75 14.25
CA TYR A 139 9.99 7.45 15.53
C TYR A 139 11.36 7.91 16.04
N THR A 140 12.42 7.11 15.89
CA THR A 140 13.77 7.53 16.30
C THR A 140 14.26 8.70 15.45
N THR A 141 14.05 8.65 14.14
CA THR A 141 14.47 9.74 13.24
C THR A 141 13.66 11.02 13.52
N LEU A 142 12.35 10.89 13.76
CA LEU A 142 11.50 12.01 14.14
C LEU A 142 11.94 12.61 15.49
N PHE A 143 12.25 11.77 16.48
CA PHE A 143 12.74 12.20 17.79
C PHE A 143 14.11 12.88 17.70
N ASP A 144 15.03 12.36 16.88
CA ASP A 144 16.35 12.96 16.66
C ASP A 144 16.21 14.34 15.99
N ILE A 145 15.26 14.51 15.08
CA ILE A 145 14.95 15.81 14.45
C ILE A 145 14.41 16.81 15.49
N THR A 146 13.49 16.39 16.37
CA THR A 146 12.88 17.27 17.37
C THR A 146 13.85 17.61 18.51
N GLN A 147 14.64 16.65 19.00
CA GLN A 147 15.64 16.88 20.06
C GLN A 147 16.92 17.58 19.58
N SER A 148 17.36 17.38 18.34
CA SER A 148 18.56 18.06 17.82
C SER A 148 18.31 19.55 17.52
N LYS A 149 17.05 20.00 17.51
CA LYS A 149 16.67 21.41 17.36
C LYS A 149 15.55 21.83 18.34
N PRO A 150 15.78 21.80 19.66
CA PRO A 150 14.78 22.22 20.65
C PRO A 150 14.44 23.71 20.58
N ALA A 151 15.27 24.51 19.91
CA ALA A 151 15.06 25.95 19.73
C ALA A 151 13.92 26.31 18.74
N LEU A 152 13.31 25.32 18.08
CA LEU A 152 12.26 25.51 17.09
C LEU A 152 10.87 25.09 17.59
N ASP A 153 10.81 24.43 18.75
CA ASP A 153 9.59 24.23 19.52
C ASP A 153 9.42 25.45 20.44
N ILE A 154 9.48 26.67 19.89
CA ILE A 154 8.97 27.88 20.54
C ILE A 154 8.06 28.58 19.53
N GLU A 155 6.85 28.03 19.34
CA GLU A 155 5.72 28.80 18.83
C GLU A 155 5.53 30.05 19.72
N PRO A 156 5.68 31.29 19.17
CA PRO A 156 5.29 32.47 19.91
C PRO A 156 3.80 32.34 20.26
N ASN A 157 3.48 32.46 21.55
CA ASN A 157 2.12 32.45 22.13
C ASN A 157 1.52 31.09 22.57
N LYS A 158 2.32 30.02 22.74
CA LYS A 158 1.94 28.82 23.53
C LYS A 158 2.86 28.60 24.72
N PHE A 159 2.28 28.29 25.88
CA PHE A 159 3.02 28.02 27.11
C PHE A 159 3.72 26.66 27.03
N TYR A 160 5.05 26.66 27.06
CA TYR A 160 5.86 25.46 27.24
C TYR A 160 5.82 25.02 28.70
N THR A 161 5.32 23.80 28.94
CA THR A 161 5.17 23.22 30.29
C THR A 161 5.86 21.85 30.40
N ASP A 162 6.89 21.60 29.59
CA ASP A 162 7.64 20.33 29.60
C ASP A 162 8.96 20.39 30.39
N ILE A 163 9.22 21.51 31.09
CA ILE A 163 10.32 21.62 32.04
C ILE A 163 9.71 21.65 33.44
N ASP A 164 9.96 20.61 34.21
CA ASP A 164 9.57 20.58 35.62
C ASP A 164 10.24 21.78 36.32
N ASN A 165 9.39 22.72 36.79
CA ASN A 165 9.72 23.90 37.61
C ASN A 165 10.35 25.16 36.98
N TYR A 166 10.29 25.42 35.67
CA TYR A 166 10.61 26.77 35.16
C TYR A 166 9.65 27.27 34.07
N VAL A 167 8.99 28.39 34.37
CA VAL A 167 8.25 29.22 33.40
C VAL A 167 9.17 30.36 32.99
N ILE A 168 9.64 30.35 31.74
CA ILE A 168 10.42 31.46 31.18
C ILE A 168 9.46 32.30 30.34
N LYS A 169 9.48 33.61 30.60
CA LYS A 169 8.63 34.62 29.96
C LYS A 169 9.29 35.15 28.68
#